data_AF-A0A0T5Z520-F1
#
_entry.id   AF-A0A0T5Z520-F1
#
_cell.length_a   1.000
_cell.length_b   1.000
_cell.length_c   1.000
_cell.angle_alpha   90.00
_cell.angle_beta   90.00
_cell.angle_gamma   90.00
#
_symmetry.space_group_name_H-M   'P 1'
#
loop_
_entity.id
_entity.type
_entity.pdbx_description
1 polymer ?
#
loop_
_entity_poly.entity_id
_entity_poly.type
_entity_poly.pdbx_seq_one_letter_code
_entity_poly.pdbx_strand_id
1 'polypeptide(L)' 'ARAAQCAGLEWDSNEAHSAIYDTEQTARLFCTIVNRWQELSPANPWDQPMQKSETPLQTDNRA' A
#
# COMPACT_ATOMS: atom_id res chain seq x y z
N ALA A 1 -14.98 12.33 6.33
CA ALA A 1 -16.39 11.97 6.07
C ALA A 1 -16.66 11.50 4.64
N ARG A 2 -16.91 12.39 3.66
CA ARG A 2 -17.45 11.99 2.32
C ARG A 2 -16.69 10.88 1.61
N ALA A 3 -15.36 10.98 1.51
CA ALA A 3 -14.55 9.95 0.85
C ALA A 3 -14.62 8.59 1.58
N ALA A 4 -14.61 8.60 2.92
CA ALA A 4 -14.76 7.40 3.73
C ALA A 4 -16.14 6.75 3.51
N GLN A 5 -17.21 7.55 3.51
CA GLN A 5 -18.58 7.09 3.23
C GLN A 5 -18.71 6.50 1.83
N CYS A 6 -18.12 7.13 0.80
CA CYS A 6 -18.12 6.58 -0.56
C CYS A 6 -17.33 5.28 -0.68
N ALA A 7 -16.31 5.08 0.17
CA ALA A 7 -15.57 3.83 0.29
C ALA A 7 -16.31 2.77 1.13
N GLY A 8 -17.53 3.05 1.61
CA GLY A 8 -18.31 2.15 2.47
C GLY A 8 -17.84 2.08 3.92
N LEU A 9 -17.00 3.03 4.36
CA LEU A 9 -16.52 3.12 5.73
C LEU A 9 -17.52 3.91 6.58
N GLU A 10 -17.78 3.41 7.79
CA GLU A 10 -18.57 4.13 8.80
C GLU A 10 -17.84 5.40 9.23
N TRP A 11 -18.60 6.47 9.47
CA TRP A 11 -18.09 7.75 9.92
C TRP A 11 -18.94 8.30 11.06
N ASP A 12 -18.35 8.44 12.24
CA ASP A 12 -18.96 9.10 13.39
C ASP A 12 -18.48 10.55 13.46
N SER A 13 -19.40 11.48 13.28
CA SER A 13 -19.10 12.92 13.34
C SER A 13 -18.72 13.40 14.74
N ASN A 14 -19.10 12.67 15.80
CA ASN A 14 -18.78 13.05 17.17
C ASN A 14 -17.31 12.77 17.51
N GLU A 15 -16.72 11.75 16.88
CA GLU A 15 -15.31 11.35 17.05
C GLU A 15 -14.36 12.07 16.06
N ALA A 16 -14.90 12.77 15.05
CA ALA A 16 -14.16 13.46 13.99
C ALA A 16 -13.34 14.70 14.43
N HIS A 17 -13.17 14.89 15.74
CA HIS A 17 -12.24 15.86 16.34
C HIS A 17 -11.08 15.18 17.08
N SER A 18 -11.07 13.84 17.12
CA SER A 18 -9.98 13.04 17.66
C SER A 18 -8.96 12.75 16.56
N ALA A 19 -7.72 13.21 16.77
CA ALA A 19 -6.62 12.93 15.85
C ALA A 19 -6.37 11.42 15.66
N ILE A 20 -6.65 10.62 16.70
CA ILE A 20 -6.55 9.15 16.64
C ILE A 20 -7.61 8.62 15.67
N TYR A 21 -8.87 9.00 15.86
CA TYR A 21 -9.97 8.58 14.99
C TYR A 21 -9.71 8.98 13.54
N ASP A 22 -9.32 10.24 13.30
CA ASP A 22 -9.03 10.74 11.96
C ASP A 22 -7.89 9.97 11.29
N THR A 23 -6.84 9.62 12.05
CA THR A 23 -5.72 8.82 11.53
C THR A 23 -6.16 7.41 11.18
N GLU A 24 -6.96 6.76 12.04
CA GLU A 24 -7.49 5.43 11.79
C GLU A 24 -8.39 5.39 10.55
N GLN A 25 -9.33 6.34 10.42
CA GLN A 25 -10.22 6.41 9.26
C GLN A 25 -9.44 6.72 7.98
N THR A 26 -8.43 7.59 8.06
CA THR A 26 -7.57 7.91 6.92
C THR A 26 -6.74 6.70 6.49
N ALA A 27 -6.17 5.94 7.42
CA ALA A 27 -5.43 4.73 7.11
C ALA A 27 -6.32 3.67 6.43
N ARG A 28 -7.55 3.46 6.94
CA ARG A 28 -8.53 2.55 6.32
C ARG A 28 -8.89 2.98 4.91
N LEU A 29 -9.18 4.26 4.72
CA LEU A 29 -9.50 4.83 3.41
C LEU A 29 -8.33 4.67 2.42
N PHE A 30 -7.11 4.99 2.86
CA PHE A 30 -5.90 4.84 2.06
C PHE A 30 -5.71 3.40 1.59
N CYS A 31 -5.74 2.44 2.51
CA CYS A 31 -5.61 1.02 2.17
C CYS A 31 -6.71 0.57 1.21
N THR A 32 -7.95 1.00 1.41
CA THR A 32 -9.07 0.66 0.52
C THR A 32 -8.82 1.13 -0.91
N ILE A 33 -8.34 2.37 -1.08
CA ILE A 33 -8.06 2.93 -2.42
C ILE A 33 -6.91 2.17 -3.10
N VAL A 34 -5.80 1.96 -2.39
CA VAL A 34 -4.60 1.30 -2.95
C VAL A 34 -4.90 -0.15 -3.32
N ASN A 35 -5.56 -0.88 -2.43
CA ASN A 35 -5.92 -2.28 -2.67
C ASN A 35 -6.89 -2.38 -3.86
N ARG A 36 -7.90 -1.49 -3.92
CA ARG A 36 -8.84 -1.48 -5.04
C ARG A 36 -8.18 -1.17 -6.36
N TRP A 37 -7.20 -0.26 -6.37
CA TRP A 37 -6.41 0.03 -7.55
C TRP A 37 -5.60 -1.19 -8.00
N GLN A 38 -4.95 -1.89 -7.06
CA GLN A 38 -4.18 -3.11 -7.36
C GLN A 38 -5.06 -4.23 -7.95
N GLU A 39 -6.27 -4.42 -7.43
CA GLU A 39 -7.24 -5.39 -7.98
C GLU A 39 -7.61 -5.08 -9.44
N LEU A 40 -7.78 -3.79 -9.78
CA LEU A 40 -8.19 -3.34 -11.11
C LEU A 40 -7.01 -3.21 -12.08
N SER A 41 -5.78 -3.10 -11.56
CA SER A 41 -4.54 -2.96 -12.31
C SER A 41 -3.56 -4.07 -11.92
N PRO A 42 -3.76 -5.31 -12.41
CA PRO A 42 -2.89 -6.43 -12.07
C PRO A 42 -1.47 -6.31 -12.68
N ALA A 43 -1.30 -5.47 -13.69
CA ALA A 43 -0.02 -5.24 -14.35
C ALA A 43 0.60 -3.92 -13.88
N ASN A 44 1.33 -3.97 -12.77
CA ASN A 44 2.13 -2.83 -12.33
C ASN A 44 3.57 -2.99 -12.84
N PRO A 45 4.17 -1.98 -13.50
CA PRO A 45 5.55 -2.08 -14.02
C PRO A 45 6.59 -2.42 -12.93
N TRP A 46 6.27 -2.11 -11.67
CA TRP A 46 7.10 -2.31 -10.49
C TRP A 46 6.80 -3.60 -9.72
N ASP A 47 5.77 -4.37 -10.09
CA ASP A 47 5.50 -5.72 -9.55
C ASP A 47 6.30 -6.81 -10.27
N GLN A 48 7.24 -6.42 -11.13
CA GLN A 48 8.18 -7.38 -11.72
C GLN A 48 8.99 -8.01 -10.59
N PRO A 49 9.09 -9.36 -10.55
CA PRO A 49 9.97 -10.00 -9.61
C PRO A 49 11.37 -9.45 -9.85
N MET A 50 11.95 -8.80 -8.83
CA MET A 50 13.35 -8.41 -8.88
C MET A 50 14.14 -9.67 -9.24
N GLN A 51 14.71 -9.69 -10.45
CA GLN A 51 15.59 -10.78 -10.85
C GLN A 51 16.75 -10.74 -9.88
N LYS A 52 16.81 -11.71 -8.96
CA LYS A 52 18.01 -11.93 -8.14
C LYS A 52 19.13 -12.18 -9.14
N SER A 53 20.00 -11.20 -9.33
CA SER A 53 21.24 -11.41 -10.06
C SER A 53 22.07 -12.39 -9.25
N GLU A 54 21.95 -13.67 -9.54
CA GLU A 54 22.91 -14.68 -9.13
C GLU A 54 24.18 -14.43 -9.94
N THR A 55 24.94 -13.39 -9.57
CA THR A 55 26.32 -13.27 -10.02
C THR A 55 27.14 -14.18 -9.11
N PRO A 56 27.71 -15.29 -9.59
CA PRO A 56 28.64 -16.05 -8.76
C PRO A 56 29.79 -15.13 -8.39
N LEU A 57 30.11 -15.02 -7.10
CA LEU A 57 31.33 -14.38 -6.63
C LEU A 57 32.49 -15.14 -7.27
N GLN A 58 33.06 -14.57 -8.32
CA GLN A 58 34.24 -15.10 -8.98
C GLN A 58 35.41 -14.78 -8.04
N THR A 59 35.74 -15.72 -7.15
CA THR A 59 36.93 -15.63 -6.32
C THR A 59 38.13 -15.77 -7.25
N ASP A 60 38.79 -14.66 -7.57
CA ASP A 60 40.06 -14.65 -8.28
C ASP A 60 41.11 -15.37 -7.43
N ASN A 61 41.28 -16.68 -7.67
CA ASN A 61 42.45 -17.43 -7.25
C ASN A 61 43.59 -17.08 -8.21
N ARG A 62 44.23 -15.93 -8.01
CA ARG A 62 45.59 -15.71 -8.50
C ARG A 62 46.57 -16.07 -7.39
N ALA A 63 47.20 -17.23 -7.59
CA ALA A 63 48.46 -17.63 -6.97
C ALA A 63 49.61 -16.68 -7.37
#